data_AF-A0A1C4U9F2-F1
#
_entry.id   AF-A0A1C4U9F2-F1
#
_cell.length_a   1.000
_cell.length_b   1.000
_cell.length_c   1.000
_cell.angle_alpha   90.00
_cell.angle_beta   90.00
_cell.angle_gamma   90.00
#
_symmetry.space_group_name_H-M   'P 1'
#
loop_
_entity.id
_entity.type
_entity.pdbx_description
1 polymer ?
#
loop_
_entity_poly.entity_id
_entity_poly.type
_entity_poly.pdbx_seq_one_letter_code
_entity_poly.pdbx_strand_id
1 'polypeptide(L)'
;MLGDPTGELTALRAETADYPPALGAALVAGGWEAGLLLDGAAKGAAGGDSGYVAGCLFRVVGVLVHALHGRAGRWLVNEKGMIASAGRLPGAPPDFAARAQALLGAVGRTPAELAATIGDARVLAAEVRG
;
A
#
# COMPACT_ATOMS: atom_id res chain seq x y z
N MET A 1 2.55 6.28 -35.92
CA MET A 1 1.22 6.81 -35.60
C MET A 1 0.57 5.85 -34.61
N LEU A 2 0.22 6.29 -33.41
CA LEU A 2 -0.60 5.49 -32.49
C LEU A 2 -2.06 5.74 -32.90
N GLY A 3 -2.72 4.74 -33.46
CA GLY A 3 -4.12 4.80 -33.88
C GLY A 3 -4.84 3.51 -33.51
N ASP A 4 -6.17 3.56 -33.40
CA ASP A 4 -7.03 2.44 -33.02
C ASP A 4 -8.02 2.12 -34.17
N PRO A 5 -7.54 1.66 -35.34
CA PRO A 5 -8.39 1.45 -36.51
C PRO A 5 -9.42 0.33 -36.34
N THR A 6 -9.16 -0.61 -35.42
CA THR A 6 -10.06 -1.72 -35.09
C THR A 6 -11.06 -1.37 -33.98
N GLY A 7 -10.85 -0.27 -33.25
CA GLY A 7 -11.64 0.10 -32.08
C GLY A 7 -11.38 -0.77 -30.85
N GLU A 8 -10.40 -1.68 -30.91
CA GLU A 8 -10.10 -2.65 -29.86
C GLU A 8 -9.62 -1.96 -28.58
N LEU A 9 -8.75 -0.95 -28.71
CA LEU A 9 -8.28 -0.19 -27.54
C LEU A 9 -9.43 0.59 -26.90
N THR A 10 -10.31 1.15 -27.73
CA THR A 10 -11.51 1.86 -27.27
C THR A 10 -12.46 0.92 -26.51
N ALA A 11 -12.67 -0.30 -27.00
CA ALA A 11 -13.48 -1.32 -26.34
C ALA A 11 -12.89 -1.72 -24.97
N LEU A 12 -11.60 -2.05 -24.91
CA LEU A 12 -10.92 -2.41 -23.65
C LEU A 12 -10.95 -1.28 -22.61
N ARG A 13 -10.83 -0.02 -23.07
CA ARG A 13 -10.96 1.13 -22.18
C ARG A 13 -12.36 1.27 -21.60
N ALA A 14 -13.40 0.97 -22.39
CA ALA A 14 -14.78 1.01 -21.91
C ALA A 14 -15.03 -0.04 -20.82
N GLU A 15 -14.44 -1.24 -20.93
CA GLU A 15 -14.55 -2.30 -19.93
C GLU A 15 -13.94 -1.95 -18.57
N THR A 16 -13.01 -1.00 -18.52
CA THR A 16 -12.28 -0.58 -17.32
C THR A 16 -12.61 0.85 -16.86
N ALA A 17 -13.60 1.49 -17.52
CA ALA A 17 -13.99 2.87 -17.24
C ALA A 17 -14.51 3.02 -15.80
N ASP A 18 -15.31 2.06 -15.35
CA ASP A 18 -15.86 2.02 -14.00
C ASP A 18 -15.05 1.09 -13.10
N TYR A 19 -14.85 1.51 -11.85
CA TYR A 19 -14.14 0.72 -10.87
C TYR A 19 -15.05 -0.42 -10.33
N PRO A 20 -14.68 -1.70 -10.47
CA PRO A 20 -15.54 -2.80 -10.04
C PRO A 20 -15.71 -2.83 -8.51
N PRO A 21 -16.94 -2.73 -7.96
CA PRO A 21 -17.16 -2.76 -6.52
C PRO A 21 -16.63 -4.04 -5.84
N ALA A 22 -16.72 -5.17 -6.52
CA ALA A 22 -16.21 -6.46 -6.04
C ALA A 22 -14.68 -6.45 -5.87
N LEU A 23 -13.94 -5.78 -6.77
CA LEU A 23 -12.49 -5.61 -6.63
C LEU A 23 -12.18 -4.74 -5.40
N GLY A 24 -12.91 -3.64 -5.21
CA GLY A 24 -12.73 -2.76 -4.05
C GLY A 24 -12.92 -3.50 -2.73
N ALA A 25 -14.00 -4.27 -2.63
CA ALA A 25 -14.27 -5.11 -1.47
C ALA A 25 -13.16 -6.14 -1.22
N ALA A 26 -12.66 -6.79 -2.28
CA ALA A 26 -11.57 -7.77 -2.17
C ALA A 26 -10.25 -7.12 -1.70
N LEU A 27 -9.89 -5.94 -2.21
CA LEU A 27 -8.68 -5.23 -1.79
C LEU A 27 -8.76 -4.76 -0.33
N VAL A 28 -9.93 -4.27 0.11
CA VAL A 28 -10.15 -3.89 1.52
C VAL A 28 -10.08 -5.13 2.41
N ALA A 29 -10.75 -6.21 2.04
CA ALA A 29 -10.72 -7.47 2.78
C ALA A 29 -9.29 -8.02 2.89
N GLY A 30 -8.50 -7.93 1.81
CA GLY A 30 -7.09 -8.33 1.76
C GLY A 30 -6.15 -7.53 2.67
N GLY A 31 -6.63 -6.45 3.30
CA GLY A 31 -5.85 -5.63 4.24
C GLY A 31 -5.31 -6.39 5.45
N TRP A 32 -5.83 -7.59 5.76
CA TRP A 32 -5.29 -8.45 6.81
C TRP A 32 -3.82 -8.85 6.58
N GLU A 33 -3.38 -8.91 5.31
CA GLU A 33 -2.01 -9.30 4.93
C GLU A 33 -0.96 -8.38 5.60
N ALA A 34 -1.29 -7.10 5.79
CA ALA A 34 -0.41 -6.14 6.46
C ALA A 34 -0.03 -6.59 7.88
N GLY A 35 -0.97 -7.17 8.63
CA GLY A 35 -0.70 -7.70 9.97
C GLY A 35 0.29 -8.87 9.94
N LEU A 36 0.05 -9.84 9.05
CA LEU A 36 0.94 -10.99 8.86
C LEU A 36 2.37 -10.56 8.53
N LEU A 37 2.53 -9.58 7.64
CA LEU A 37 3.83 -9.07 7.23
C LEU A 37 4.56 -8.35 8.36
N LEU A 38 3.85 -7.58 9.18
CA LEU A 38 4.42 -6.87 10.33
C LEU A 38 4.87 -7.85 11.43
N ASP A 39 4.17 -8.96 11.60
CA ASP A 39 4.58 -10.03 12.51
C ASP A 39 5.80 -10.79 12.00
N GLY A 40 5.90 -10.99 10.68
CA GLY A 40 7.12 -11.47 10.02
C GLY A 40 8.28 -10.50 10.26
N ALA A 41 8.09 -9.23 9.94
CA ALA A 41 9.10 -8.17 10.10
C ALA A 41 9.64 -8.11 11.54
N ALA A 42 8.78 -8.27 12.56
CA ALA A 42 9.20 -8.26 13.96
C ALA A 42 10.19 -9.40 14.29
N LYS A 43 10.07 -10.56 13.64
CA LYS A 43 11.03 -11.67 13.79
C LYS A 43 12.37 -11.32 13.17
N GLY A 44 12.38 -10.72 11.98
CA GLY A 44 13.60 -10.25 11.32
C GLY A 44 14.29 -9.12 12.09
N ALA A 45 13.50 -8.21 12.68
CA ALA A 45 14.00 -7.10 13.48
C ALA A 45 14.80 -7.56 14.70
N ALA A 46 14.38 -8.64 15.38
CA ALA A 46 15.12 -9.21 16.51
C ALA A 46 16.55 -9.66 16.13
N GLY A 47 16.75 -10.08 14.88
CA GLY A 47 18.06 -10.42 14.32
C GLY A 47 18.80 -9.26 13.65
N GLY A 48 18.23 -8.05 13.66
CA GLY A 48 18.81 -6.88 12.98
C GLY A 48 18.70 -6.91 11.45
N ASP A 49 17.87 -7.78 10.88
CA ASP A 49 17.71 -7.96 9.43
C ASP A 49 16.90 -6.81 8.82
N SER A 50 17.59 -5.69 8.60
CA SER A 50 16.99 -4.46 8.07
C SER A 50 16.51 -4.63 6.63
N GLY A 51 17.14 -5.52 5.85
CA GLY A 51 16.76 -5.80 4.46
C GLY A 51 15.42 -6.54 4.40
N TYR A 52 15.25 -7.57 5.23
CA TYR A 52 13.98 -8.28 5.34
C TYR A 52 12.86 -7.37 5.84
N VAL A 53 13.12 -6.57 6.88
CA VAL A 53 12.14 -5.59 7.40
C VAL A 53 11.73 -4.59 6.32
N ALA A 54 12.68 -4.07 5.53
CA ALA A 54 12.39 -3.15 4.43
C ALA A 54 11.46 -3.80 3.38
N GLY A 55 11.72 -5.06 3.01
CA GLY A 55 10.87 -5.81 2.08
C GLY A 55 9.44 -5.99 2.62
N CYS A 56 9.30 -6.36 3.89
CA CYS A 56 8.00 -6.46 4.55
C CYS A 56 7.28 -5.10 4.57
N LEU A 57 7.95 -4.01 4.94
CA LEU A 57 7.36 -2.67 5.00
C LEU A 57 6.90 -2.18 3.64
N PHE A 58 7.67 -2.41 2.57
CA PHE A 58 7.26 -2.05 1.22
C PHE A 58 5.95 -2.75 0.83
N ARG A 59 5.85 -4.05 1.12
CA ARG A 59 4.63 -4.81 0.86
C ARG A 59 3.45 -4.34 1.73
N VAL A 60 3.68 -4.08 3.02
CA VAL A 60 2.67 -3.51 3.93
C VAL A 60 2.11 -2.21 3.35
N VAL A 61 2.96 -1.26 2.97
CA VAL A 61 2.52 0.00 2.38
C VAL A 61 1.72 -0.24 1.09
N GLY A 62 2.15 -1.15 0.23
CA GLY A 62 1.38 -1.54 -0.97
C GLY A 62 -0.02 -2.06 -0.64
N VAL A 63 -0.14 -2.95 0.36
CA VAL A 63 -1.44 -3.46 0.82
C VAL A 63 -2.34 -2.33 1.32
N LEU A 64 -1.80 -1.42 2.14
CA LEU A 64 -2.57 -0.27 2.65
C LEU A 64 -3.03 0.67 1.52
N VAL A 65 -2.15 0.94 0.55
CA VAL A 65 -2.47 1.74 -0.63
C VAL A 65 -3.60 1.10 -1.44
N HIS A 66 -3.52 -0.21 -1.68
CA HIS A 66 -4.58 -0.94 -2.38
C HIS A 66 -5.91 -0.91 -1.63
N ALA A 67 -5.90 -1.06 -0.30
CA ALA A 67 -7.10 -0.96 0.52
C ALA A 67 -7.75 0.44 0.43
N LEU A 68 -6.95 1.51 0.47
CA LEU A 68 -7.44 2.89 0.30
C LEU A 68 -8.03 3.11 -1.10
N HIS A 69 -7.34 2.66 -2.15
CA HIS A 69 -7.83 2.72 -3.52
C HIS A 69 -9.13 1.92 -3.72
N GLY A 70 -9.20 0.72 -3.15
CA GLY A 70 -10.39 -0.12 -3.16
C GLY A 70 -11.59 0.52 -2.48
N ARG A 71 -11.39 1.09 -1.29
CA ARG A 71 -12.44 1.82 -0.56
C ARG A 71 -12.90 3.08 -1.29
N ALA A 72 -11.98 3.79 -1.94
CA ALA A 72 -12.28 5.00 -2.70
C ALA A 72 -12.85 4.74 -4.10
N GLY A 73 -12.88 3.47 -4.55
CA GLY A 73 -13.30 3.11 -5.91
C GLY A 73 -12.42 3.73 -6.99
N ARG A 74 -11.10 3.83 -6.76
CA ARG A 74 -10.16 4.47 -7.69
C ARG A 74 -9.04 3.53 -8.08
N TRP A 75 -8.73 3.49 -9.37
CA TRP A 75 -7.61 2.71 -9.88
C TRP A 75 -6.27 3.19 -9.33
N LEU A 76 -5.44 2.24 -8.86
CA LEU A 76 -4.01 2.45 -8.71
C LEU A 76 -3.35 2.07 -10.03
N VAL A 77 -2.78 3.03 -10.74
CA VAL A 77 -2.30 2.82 -12.12
C VAL A 77 -0.88 2.24 -12.16
N ASN A 78 -0.10 2.44 -11.10
CA ASN A 78 1.25 1.90 -10.96
C ASN A 78 1.75 2.03 -9.50
N GLU A 79 2.84 1.35 -9.19
CA GLU A 79 3.54 1.42 -7.90
C GLU A 79 4.34 2.71 -7.75
N LYS A 80 4.77 3.32 -8.87
CA LYS A 80 5.55 4.57 -8.85
C LYS A 80 4.69 5.74 -8.35
N GLY A 81 4.91 6.13 -7.10
CA GLY A 81 4.14 7.21 -6.49
C GLY A 81 2.81 6.73 -5.91
N MET A 82 2.66 5.43 -5.70
CA MET A 82 1.48 4.81 -5.07
C MET A 82 1.14 5.46 -3.72
N ILE A 83 2.15 5.84 -2.93
CA ILE A 83 2.00 6.49 -1.63
C ILE A 83 1.36 7.88 -1.79
N ALA A 84 1.88 8.68 -2.72
CA ALA A 84 1.35 10.01 -3.00
C ALA A 84 -0.06 9.93 -3.59
N SER A 85 -0.33 8.92 -4.44
CA SER A 85 -1.67 8.65 -4.96
C SER A 85 -2.68 8.38 -3.85
N ALA A 86 -2.38 7.41 -2.97
CA ALA A 86 -3.24 7.06 -1.85
C ALA A 86 -3.44 8.22 -0.86
N GLY A 87 -2.40 9.00 -0.58
CA GLY A 87 -2.50 10.14 0.34
C GLY A 87 -3.45 11.26 -0.13
N ARG A 88 -3.87 11.28 -1.40
CA ARG A 88 -4.87 12.23 -1.92
C ARG A 88 -6.31 11.67 -1.91
N LEU A 89 -6.50 10.42 -1.49
CA LEU A 89 -7.81 9.79 -1.51
C LEU A 89 -8.67 10.23 -0.32
N PRO A 90 -9.99 10.36 -0.53
CA PRO A 90 -10.94 10.44 0.58
C PRO A 90 -10.79 9.21 1.49
N GLY A 91 -10.67 9.44 2.80
CA GLY A 91 -10.50 8.36 3.78
C GLY A 91 -9.05 7.92 4.02
N ALA A 92 -8.06 8.54 3.37
CA ALA A 92 -6.67 8.39 3.79
C ALA A 92 -6.48 9.00 5.20
N PRO A 93 -5.77 8.32 6.12
CA PRO A 93 -5.46 8.90 7.42
C PRO A 93 -4.63 10.19 7.31
N PRO A 94 -4.67 11.06 8.33
CA PRO A 94 -3.83 12.26 8.38
C PRO A 94 -2.36 11.92 8.13
N ASP A 95 -1.74 12.73 7.26
CA ASP A 95 -0.33 12.62 6.88
C ASP A 95 0.09 11.24 6.36
N PHE A 96 -0.85 10.43 5.84
CA PHE A 96 -0.59 9.08 5.35
C PHE A 96 0.65 9.01 4.45
N ALA A 97 0.75 9.93 3.47
CA ALA A 97 1.86 9.92 2.53
C ALA A 97 3.20 10.21 3.21
N ALA A 98 3.27 11.20 4.10
CA ALA A 98 4.50 11.53 4.82
C ALA A 98 4.93 10.38 5.73
N ARG A 99 3.99 9.79 6.47
CA ARG A 99 4.23 8.67 7.38
C ARG A 99 4.69 7.42 6.62
N ALA A 100 4.02 7.05 5.53
CA ALA A 100 4.41 5.90 4.71
C ALA A 100 5.79 6.10 4.05
N GLN A 101 6.13 7.32 3.61
CA GLN A 101 7.47 7.63 3.11
C GLN A 101 8.52 7.52 4.22
N ALA A 102 8.23 7.99 5.43
CA ALA A 102 9.16 7.89 6.55
C ALA A 102 9.51 6.43 6.89
N LEU A 103 8.51 5.53 6.91
CA LEU A 103 8.71 4.09 7.14
C LEU A 103 9.73 3.47 6.17
N LEU A 104 9.72 3.90 4.91
CA LEU A 104 10.58 3.34 3.85
C LEU A 104 11.89 4.13 3.67
N GLY A 105 11.91 5.40 4.04
CA GLY A 105 13.08 6.27 3.93
C GLY A 105 14.14 6.01 5.00
N ALA A 106 13.73 5.50 6.17
CA ALA A 106 14.63 5.19 7.28
C ALA A 106 14.12 3.98 8.08
N VAL A 107 14.24 2.78 7.51
CA VAL A 107 13.73 1.54 8.12
C VAL A 107 14.35 1.26 9.49
N GLY A 108 15.65 1.53 9.66
CA GLY A 108 16.42 1.27 10.87
C GLY A 108 17.66 0.42 10.59
N ARG A 109 18.61 0.42 11.53
CA ARG A 109 19.87 -0.36 11.47
C ARG A 109 20.09 -1.21 12.72
N THR A 110 19.40 -0.90 13.81
CA THR A 110 19.44 -1.66 15.06
C THR A 110 18.09 -2.32 15.34
N PRO A 111 18.05 -3.42 16.13
CA PRO A 111 16.78 -4.04 16.52
C PRO A 111 15.77 -3.07 17.14
N ALA A 112 16.24 -2.10 17.93
CA ALA A 112 15.39 -1.09 18.56
C ALA A 112 14.79 -0.11 17.53
N GLU A 113 15.60 0.38 16.58
CA GLU A 113 15.12 1.24 15.49
C GLU A 113 14.12 0.49 14.61
N LEU A 114 14.42 -0.76 14.23
CA LEU A 114 13.53 -1.59 13.43
C LEU A 114 12.19 -1.85 14.15
N ALA A 115 12.24 -2.15 15.44
CA ALA A 115 11.02 -2.34 16.24
C ALA A 115 10.17 -1.06 16.31
N ALA A 116 10.80 0.12 16.44
CA ALA A 116 10.11 1.41 16.41
C ALA A 116 9.40 1.64 15.06
N THR A 117 10.09 1.46 13.94
CA THR A 117 9.50 1.59 12.59
C THR A 117 8.35 0.62 12.38
N ILE A 118 8.47 -0.63 12.84
CA ILE A 118 7.38 -1.61 12.77
C ILE A 118 6.19 -1.18 13.65
N GLY A 119 6.45 -0.57 14.81
CA GLY A 119 5.43 0.03 15.67
C GLY A 119 4.63 1.11 14.94
N ASP A 120 5.32 2.06 14.31
CA ASP A 120 4.68 3.13 13.53
C ASP A 120 3.88 2.58 12.34
N ALA A 121 4.40 1.54 11.67
CA ALA A 121 3.70 0.86 10.60
C ALA A 121 2.43 0.14 11.06
N ARG A 122 2.42 -0.44 12.28
CA ARG A 122 1.21 -1.03 12.88
C ARG A 122 0.14 0.02 13.16
N VAL A 123 0.53 1.19 13.66
CA VAL A 123 -0.40 2.31 13.90
C VAL A 123 -1.03 2.75 12.58
N LEU A 124 -0.20 3.01 11.56
CA LEU A 124 -0.69 3.41 10.24
C LEU A 124 -1.60 2.35 9.60
N ALA A 125 -1.26 1.06 9.72
CA ALA A 125 -2.07 -0.04 9.21
C ALA A 125 -3.43 -0.16 9.92
N ALA A 126 -3.47 0.09 11.24
CA ALA A 126 -4.72 0.08 11.99
C ALA A 126 -5.66 1.21 11.55
N GLU A 127 -5.13 2.42 11.35
CA GLU A 127 -5.92 3.58 10.89
C GLU A 127 -6.52 3.40 9.50
N VAL A 128 -5.81 2.74 8.58
CA VAL A 128 -6.33 2.44 7.22
C VAL A 128 -7.41 1.34 7.24
N ARG A 129 -7.35 0.44 8.23
CA ARG A 129 -8.26 -0.70 8.36
C ARG A 129 -9.53 -0.38 9.16
N GLY A 130 -9.48 0.62 10.05
CA GLY A 130 -10.66 1.19 10.71
C GLY A 130 -11.65 1.79 9.70
#